data_AF-A0A962CH50-F1
#
_entry.id   AF-A0A962CH50-F1
#
_cell.length_a   1.000
_cell.length_b   1.000
_cell.length_c   1.000
_cell.angle_alpha   90.00
_cell.angle_beta   90.00
_cell.angle_gamma   90.00
#
_symmetry.space_group_name_H-M   'P 1'
#
loop_
_entity.id
_entity.type
_entity.pdbx_description
1 polymer ?
#
loop_
_entity_poly.entity_id
_entity_poly.type
_entity_poly.pdbx_seq_one_letter_code
_entity_poly.pdbx_strand_id
1 'polypeptide(L)'
;MNPTDPLATALRALPQATPPDDLHARLTRTLRARRARRRWLVPATLAASVVLGLLLLGQPWTDRDPSGAQLATTSTPAPSANTELASLQAYSQRLESWLAEISDDAPRDARNLMATAELEDLVGLVDVQLSAARSASESLPLWRQRVALLEDLAAVRSEPFTLAAESARTAAATPTL
;
A
#
# COMPACT_ATOMS: atom_id res chain seq x y z
N MET A 1 -29.09 -21.82 14.58
CA MET A 1 -28.87 -20.83 15.65
C MET A 1 -28.19 -21.56 16.79
N ASN A 2 -26.86 -21.50 16.88
CA ASN A 2 -26.13 -22.21 17.93
C ASN A 2 -26.17 -21.40 19.23
N PRO A 3 -26.76 -21.94 20.30
CA PRO A 3 -26.63 -21.37 21.63
C PRO A 3 -25.21 -21.62 22.15
N THR A 4 -24.69 -20.67 22.91
CA THR A 4 -23.41 -20.73 23.65
C THR A 4 -22.12 -20.71 22.84
N ASP A 5 -21.79 -19.56 22.26
CA ASP A 5 -20.40 -19.23 21.97
C ASP A 5 -19.78 -18.53 23.22
N PRO A 6 -18.92 -19.22 24.00
CA PRO A 6 -18.37 -18.70 25.24
C PRO A 6 -17.47 -17.48 24.98
N LEU A 7 -16.89 -17.36 23.78
CA LEU A 7 -16.09 -16.22 23.37
C LEU A 7 -16.95 -14.96 23.24
N ALA A 8 -18.11 -15.07 22.60
CA ALA A 8 -19.04 -13.95 22.46
C ALA A 8 -19.60 -13.47 23.81
N THR A 9 -19.63 -14.35 24.81
CA THR A 9 -20.01 -14.02 26.19
C THR A 9 -18.87 -13.35 26.94
N ALA A 10 -17.63 -13.84 26.77
CA ALA A 10 -16.43 -13.24 27.35
C ALA A 10 -16.16 -11.82 26.80
N LEU A 11 -16.31 -11.61 25.49
CA LEU A 11 -16.17 -10.29 24.86
C LEU A 11 -17.24 -9.30 25.35
N ARG A 12 -18.47 -9.77 25.58
CA ARG A 12 -19.54 -8.95 26.17
C ARG A 12 -19.34 -8.64 27.65
N ALA A 13 -18.54 -9.45 28.36
CA ALA A 13 -18.22 -9.23 29.76
C ALA A 13 -17.02 -8.29 29.96
N LEU A 14 -16.37 -7.82 28.89
CA LEU A 14 -15.29 -6.86 29.00
C LEU A 14 -15.82 -5.51 29.54
N PRO A 15 -15.17 -4.91 30.55
CA PRO A 15 -15.55 -3.60 31.04
C PRO A 15 -15.37 -2.57 29.91
N GLN A 16 -16.33 -1.66 29.77
CA GLN A 16 -16.21 -0.57 28.82
C GLN A 16 -15.01 0.29 29.22
N ALA A 17 -13.95 0.24 28.41
CA ALA A 17 -12.78 1.08 28.60
C ALA A 17 -13.15 2.51 28.18
N THR A 18 -13.33 3.39 29.16
CA THR A 18 -13.49 4.82 28.91
C THR A 18 -12.12 5.40 28.56
N PRO A 19 -11.92 5.96 27.35
CA PRO A 19 -10.65 6.61 27.04
C PRO A 19 -10.44 7.82 27.97
N PRO A 20 -9.19 8.13 28.34
CA PRO A 20 -8.89 9.36 29.08
C PRO A 20 -9.35 10.59 28.28
N ASP A 21 -10.05 11.52 28.93
CA ASP A 21 -10.62 12.72 28.29
C ASP A 21 -9.57 13.55 27.54
N ASP A 22 -8.31 13.49 27.97
CA ASP A 22 -7.20 14.27 27.43
C ASP A 22 -6.39 13.57 26.32
N LEU A 23 -6.77 12.36 25.90
CA LEU A 23 -5.96 11.57 24.94
C LEU A 23 -5.84 12.30 23.60
N HIS A 24 -6.94 12.86 23.09
CA HIS A 24 -6.94 13.64 21.85
C HIS A 24 -6.12 14.94 21.97
N ALA A 25 -6.23 15.64 23.09
CA ALA A 25 -5.44 16.85 23.36
C ALA A 25 -3.93 16.52 23.44
N ARG A 26 -3.57 15.38 24.03
CA ARG A 26 -2.19 14.90 24.11
C ARG A 26 -1.63 14.52 22.74
N LEU A 27 -2.40 13.81 21.91
CA LEU A 27 -2.01 13.45 20.54
C LEU A 27 -1.82 14.67 19.64
N THR A 28 -2.76 15.62 19.68
CA THR A 28 -2.65 16.84 18.88
C THR A 28 -1.44 17.69 19.29
N ARG A 29 -1.10 17.73 20.59
CA ARG A 29 0.09 18.42 21.10
C ARG A 29 1.39 17.74 20.62
N THR A 30 1.49 16.42 20.69
CA THR A 30 2.69 15.69 20.24
C THR A 30 2.89 15.80 18.72
N LEU A 31 1.80 15.71 17.93
CA LEU A 31 1.85 15.87 16.48
C LEU A 31 2.22 17.31 16.07
N ARG A 32 1.69 18.34 16.75
CA ARG A 32 2.06 19.74 16.48
C ARG A 32 3.54 20.02 16.75
N ALA A 33 4.09 19.50 17.85
CA ALA A 33 5.50 19.67 18.20
C ALA A 33 6.43 19.05 17.13
N ARG A 34 6.09 17.86 16.61
CA ARG A 34 6.82 17.21 15.51
C ARG A 34 6.73 18.00 14.21
N ARG A 35 5.53 18.51 13.87
CA ARG A 35 5.31 19.30 12.65
C ARG A 35 6.04 20.64 12.67
N ALA A 36 6.14 21.28 13.83
CA ALA A 36 6.90 22.53 14.01
C ALA A 36 8.41 22.31 13.80
N ARG A 37 8.98 21.21 14.32
CA ARG A 37 10.37 20.83 14.04
C ARG A 37 10.60 20.49 12.57
N ARG A 38 9.67 19.77 11.92
CA ARG A 38 9.79 19.41 10.49
C ARG A 38 9.72 20.65 9.59
N ARG A 39 8.89 21.66 9.93
CA ARG A 39 8.80 22.93 9.19
C ARG A 39 10.13 23.68 9.07
N TRP A 40 11.03 23.52 10.05
CA TRP A 40 12.36 24.13 10.03
C TRP A 40 13.38 23.38 9.16
N LEU A 41 13.04 22.15 8.73
CA LEU A 41 13.85 21.32 7.83
C LEU A 41 13.36 21.35 6.38
N VAL A 42 12.26 22.05 6.07
CA VAL A 42 11.62 22.07 4.75
C VAL A 42 12.45 22.73 3.63
N PRO A 43 13.29 23.77 3.83
CA PRO A 43 13.97 24.37 2.68
C PRO A 43 15.08 23.47 2.10
N ALA A 44 15.53 22.43 2.80
CA ALA A 44 16.57 21.53 2.31
C ALA A 44 16.04 20.35 1.49
N THR A 45 14.82 19.87 1.76
CA THR A 45 14.28 18.65 1.10
C THR A 45 13.65 18.93 -0.28
N LEU A 46 13.30 20.18 -0.58
CA LEU A 46 12.65 20.55 -1.84
C LEU A 46 13.63 20.46 -3.03
N ALA A 47 14.92 20.74 -2.82
CA ALA A 47 15.95 20.52 -3.84
C ALA A 47 16.24 19.02 -4.08
N ALA A 48 16.22 18.21 -3.02
CA ALA A 48 16.44 16.77 -3.12
C ALA A 48 15.31 16.04 -3.86
N SER A 49 14.05 16.46 -3.70
CA SER A 49 12.92 15.85 -4.42
C SER A 49 12.91 16.15 -5.92
N VAL A 50 13.40 17.33 -6.33
CA VAL A 50 13.53 17.66 -7.77
C VAL A 50 14.65 16.85 -8.41
N VAL A 51 15.79 16.71 -7.72
CA VAL A 51 16.91 15.88 -8.22
C VAL A 51 16.54 14.40 -8.23
N LEU A 52 15.87 13.88 -7.19
CA LEU A 52 15.42 12.49 -7.14
C LEU A 52 14.34 12.20 -8.20
N GLY A 53 13.39 13.12 -8.40
CA GLY A 53 12.38 13.02 -9.46
C GLY A 53 13.00 12.98 -10.86
N LEU A 54 14.02 13.80 -11.13
CA LEU A 54 14.76 13.77 -12.40
C LEU A 54 15.61 12.48 -12.56
N LEU A 55 16.16 11.94 -11.47
CA LEU A 55 16.97 10.72 -11.51
C LEU A 55 16.12 9.46 -11.74
N LEU A 56 14.90 9.42 -11.21
CA LEU A 56 13.93 8.32 -11.41
C LEU A 56 13.26 8.36 -12.78
N LEU A 57 13.05 9.55 -13.36
CA LEU A 57 12.48 9.70 -14.71
C LEU A 57 13.43 9.20 -15.82
N GLY A 58 14.73 9.16 -15.54
CA GLY A 58 15.78 8.71 -16.45
C GLY A 58 16.23 7.26 -16.27
N GLN A 59 15.68 6.52 -15.29
CA GLN A 59 16.00 5.10 -15.12
C GLN A 59 15.21 4.27 -16.13
N PRO A 60 15.84 3.62 -17.11
CA PRO A 60 15.16 2.62 -17.91
C PRO A 60 14.82 1.48 -16.95
N TRP A 61 13.52 1.30 -16.69
CA TRP A 61 13.02 0.15 -15.98
C TRP A 61 13.50 -1.06 -16.76
N THR A 62 14.47 -1.79 -16.22
CA THR A 62 14.94 -3.02 -16.82
C THR A 62 13.79 -4.00 -16.76
N ASP A 63 13.15 -4.22 -17.92
CA ASP A 63 12.25 -5.33 -18.15
C ASP A 63 12.94 -6.59 -17.63
N ARG A 64 12.42 -7.09 -16.50
CA ARG A 64 12.84 -8.36 -15.96
C ARG A 64 12.18 -9.42 -16.83
N ASP A 65 12.87 -9.81 -17.89
CA ASP A 65 12.52 -10.91 -18.77
C ASP A 65 12.23 -12.19 -17.93
N PRO A 66 11.00 -12.72 -17.91
CA PRO A 66 10.80 -14.13 -17.64
C PRO A 66 11.06 -14.87 -18.96
N SER A 67 12.27 -15.37 -19.13
CA SER A 67 12.61 -16.27 -20.23
C SER A 67 11.66 -17.48 -20.23
N GLY A 68 10.83 -17.59 -21.27
CA GLY A 68 10.21 -18.85 -21.66
C GLY A 68 8.76 -18.83 -22.13
N ALA A 69 8.42 -18.09 -23.19
CA ALA A 69 7.42 -18.50 -24.20
C ALA A 69 7.38 -17.49 -25.35
N GLN A 70 8.07 -17.81 -26.44
CA GLN A 70 7.94 -17.10 -27.71
C GLN A 70 6.56 -17.44 -28.30
N LEU A 71 5.58 -16.55 -28.11
CA LEU A 71 4.32 -16.57 -28.83
C LEU A 71 4.30 -15.42 -29.85
N ALA A 72 3.84 -15.78 -31.04
CA ALA A 72 3.93 -15.00 -32.28
C ALA A 72 3.52 -13.53 -32.13
N THR A 73 4.40 -12.66 -32.63
CA THR A 73 4.21 -11.21 -32.71
C THR A 73 3.08 -10.88 -33.69
N THR A 74 1.87 -10.77 -33.17
CA THR A 74 0.82 -10.01 -33.84
C THR A 74 1.09 -8.55 -33.53
N SER A 75 1.57 -7.79 -34.52
CA SER A 75 1.74 -6.34 -34.42
C SER A 75 0.39 -5.69 -34.11
N THR A 76 0.12 -5.54 -32.82
CA THR A 76 -0.96 -4.73 -32.29
C THR A 76 -0.48 -3.29 -32.34
N PRO A 77 -1.25 -2.35 -32.91
CA PRO A 77 -0.85 -0.94 -32.92
C PRO A 77 -0.60 -0.48 -31.48
N ALA A 78 0.53 0.20 -31.27
CA ALA A 78 0.90 0.70 -29.95
C ALA A 78 -0.28 1.52 -29.37
N PRO A 79 -0.73 1.21 -28.14
CA PRO A 79 -1.86 1.91 -27.55
C PRO A 79 -1.56 3.40 -27.48
N SER A 80 -2.54 4.22 -27.82
CA SER A 80 -2.41 5.66 -27.62
C SER A 80 -2.21 5.94 -26.13
N ALA A 81 -1.46 7.00 -25.78
CA ALA A 81 -1.19 7.37 -24.38
C ALA A 81 -2.49 7.48 -23.55
N ASN A 82 -3.60 7.89 -24.18
CA ASN A 82 -4.92 7.94 -23.54
C ASN A 82 -5.51 6.55 -23.25
N THR A 83 -5.30 5.58 -24.14
CA THR A 83 -5.71 4.19 -23.94
C THR A 83 -4.93 3.54 -22.80
N GLU A 84 -3.61 3.77 -22.76
CA GLU A 84 -2.77 3.27 -21.67
C GLU A 84 -3.19 3.87 -20.32
N LEU A 85 -3.38 5.19 -20.27
CA LEU A 85 -3.84 5.90 -19.08
C LEU A 85 -5.16 5.32 -18.56
N ALA A 86 -6.15 5.11 -19.44
CA ALA A 86 -7.42 4.48 -19.07
C ALA A 86 -7.23 3.05 -18.52
N SER A 87 -6.29 2.27 -19.07
CA SER A 87 -6.00 0.92 -18.60
C SER A 87 -5.37 0.91 -17.19
N LEU A 88 -4.44 1.84 -16.92
CA LEU A 88 -3.82 2.00 -15.61
C LEU A 88 -4.84 2.43 -14.54
N GLN A 89 -5.75 3.34 -14.90
CA GLN A 89 -6.84 3.75 -14.03
C GLN A 89 -7.72 2.57 -13.63
N ALA A 90 -8.18 1.79 -14.62
CA ALA A 90 -9.02 0.62 -14.37
C ALA A 90 -8.29 -0.45 -13.53
N TYR A 91 -6.99 -0.65 -13.77
CA TYR A 91 -6.19 -1.60 -13.00
C TYR A 91 -6.02 -1.14 -11.54
N SER A 92 -5.75 0.14 -11.31
CA SER A 92 -5.62 0.69 -9.96
C SER A 92 -6.91 0.57 -9.14
N GLN A 93 -8.08 0.82 -9.75
CA GLN A 93 -9.38 0.66 -9.09
C GLN A 93 -9.63 -0.79 -8.68
N ARG A 94 -9.21 -1.74 -9.52
CA ARG A 94 -9.31 -3.18 -9.23
C ARG A 94 -8.40 -3.57 -8.07
N LEU A 95 -7.17 -3.07 -8.05
CA LEU A 95 -6.25 -3.30 -6.92
C LEU A 95 -6.83 -2.74 -5.62
N GLU A 96 -7.37 -1.53 -5.63
CA GLU A 96 -8.00 -0.92 -4.46
C GLU A 96 -9.19 -1.72 -3.93
N SER A 97 -10.08 -2.18 -4.82
CA SER A 97 -11.20 -3.02 -4.39
C SER A 97 -10.71 -4.32 -3.75
N TRP A 98 -9.68 -4.94 -4.32
CA TRP A 98 -9.11 -6.17 -3.78
C TRP A 98 -8.35 -5.94 -2.45
N LEU A 99 -7.61 -4.83 -2.32
CA LEU A 99 -6.99 -4.40 -1.06
C LEU A 99 -8.03 -4.17 0.06
N ALA A 100 -9.20 -3.62 -0.30
CA ALA A 100 -10.29 -3.40 0.64
C ALA A 100 -10.88 -4.72 1.15
N GLU A 101 -11.00 -5.73 0.28
CA GLU A 101 -11.51 -7.07 0.64
C GLU A 101 -10.59 -7.83 1.60
N ILE A 102 -9.27 -7.63 1.53
CA ILE A 102 -8.28 -8.36 2.35
C ILE A 102 -8.15 -7.78 3.78
N SER A 103 -8.93 -6.76 4.13
CA SER A 103 -8.71 -6.01 5.37
C SER A 103 -9.24 -6.71 6.65
N ASP A 104 -8.43 -6.54 7.70
CA ASP A 104 -8.70 -6.57 9.15
C ASP A 104 -8.51 -7.80 10.04
N ASP A 105 -8.37 -9.05 9.56
CA ASP A 105 -8.43 -10.20 10.50
C ASP A 105 -7.11 -10.95 10.80
N ALA A 106 -5.98 -10.50 10.26
CA ALA A 106 -4.68 -11.16 10.49
C ALA A 106 -3.82 -10.44 11.55
N PRO A 107 -3.18 -11.17 12.48
CA PRO A 107 -2.15 -10.60 13.36
C PRO A 107 -1.01 -9.98 12.54
N ARG A 108 -0.69 -8.70 12.77
CA ARG A 108 0.36 -7.97 12.03
C ARG A 108 1.51 -7.57 12.96
N ASP A 109 2.73 -7.73 12.47
CA ASP A 109 3.93 -7.21 13.14
C ASP A 109 4.04 -5.68 12.97
N ALA A 110 4.67 -5.01 13.95
CA ALA A 110 4.86 -3.57 13.99
C ALA A 110 5.64 -3.05 12.76
N ARG A 111 6.58 -3.83 12.25
CA ARG A 111 7.35 -3.49 11.04
C ARG A 111 6.46 -3.41 9.80
N ASN A 112 5.55 -4.37 9.62
CA ASN A 112 4.64 -4.40 8.47
C ASN A 112 3.60 -3.29 8.56
N LEU A 113 3.15 -2.94 9.77
CA LEU A 113 2.29 -1.77 9.98
C LEU A 113 2.99 -0.46 9.61
N MET A 114 4.27 -0.31 9.97
CA MET A 114 5.05 0.87 9.59
C MET A 114 5.25 0.96 8.07
N ALA A 115 5.62 -0.16 7.42
CA ALA A 115 5.76 -0.21 5.96
C ALA A 115 4.45 0.09 5.24
N THR A 116 3.32 -0.45 5.73
CA THR A 116 1.98 -0.15 5.18
C THR A 116 1.67 1.35 5.28
N ALA A 117 1.91 1.96 6.45
CA ALA A 117 1.66 3.39 6.64
C ALA A 117 2.55 4.29 5.76
N GLU A 118 3.80 3.89 5.52
CA GLU A 118 4.71 4.61 4.61
C GLU A 118 4.23 4.52 3.15
N LEU A 119 3.82 3.34 2.69
CA LEU A 119 3.28 3.15 1.35
C LEU A 119 1.97 3.94 1.16
N GLU A 120 1.08 3.97 2.16
CA GLU A 120 -0.15 4.76 2.12
C GLU A 120 0.12 6.28 2.03
N ASP A 121 1.14 6.80 2.73
CA ASP A 121 1.56 8.20 2.61
C ASP A 121 2.11 8.51 1.21
N LEU A 122 2.89 7.59 0.63
CA LEU A 122 3.41 7.73 -0.73
C LEU A 122 2.29 7.71 -1.79
N VAL A 123 1.30 6.82 -1.65
CA VAL A 123 0.11 6.80 -2.50
C VAL A 123 -0.64 8.13 -2.40
N GLY A 124 -0.86 8.62 -1.18
CA GLY A 124 -1.51 9.92 -0.96
C GLY A 124 -0.75 11.10 -1.59
N LEU A 125 0.58 11.07 -1.56
CA LEU A 125 1.42 12.07 -2.23
C LEU A 125 1.28 12.02 -3.76
N VAL A 126 1.29 10.82 -4.36
CA VAL A 126 1.08 10.65 -5.80
C VAL A 126 -0.32 11.11 -6.21
N ASP A 127 -1.33 10.83 -5.40
CA ASP A 127 -2.71 11.27 -5.65
C ASP A 127 -2.83 12.81 -5.64
N VAL A 128 -2.10 13.50 -4.75
CA VAL A 128 -2.00 14.97 -4.77
C VAL A 128 -1.33 15.46 -6.06
N GLN A 129 -0.25 14.81 -6.50
CA GLN A 129 0.42 15.17 -7.76
C GLN A 129 -0.47 14.92 -8.98
N LEU A 130 -1.22 13.81 -9.00
CA LEU A 130 -2.19 13.49 -10.03
C LEU A 130 -3.30 14.55 -10.11
N SER A 131 -3.77 15.07 -8.97
CA SER A 131 -4.77 16.15 -8.95
C SER A 131 -4.27 17.46 -9.57
N ALA A 132 -2.95 17.69 -9.53
CA ALA A 132 -2.28 18.87 -10.07
C ALA A 132 -1.91 18.72 -11.55
N ALA A 133 -1.73 17.50 -12.06
CA ALA A 133 -1.35 17.22 -13.44
C ALA A 133 -2.36 17.82 -14.44
N ARG A 134 -1.86 18.46 -15.51
CA ARG A 134 -2.68 19.15 -16.52
C ARG A 134 -2.67 18.51 -17.89
N SER A 135 -1.81 17.53 -18.11
CA SER A 135 -1.68 16.83 -19.38
C SER A 135 -1.60 15.31 -19.21
N ALA A 136 -1.98 14.58 -20.26
CA ALA A 136 -1.83 13.12 -20.30
C ALA A 136 -0.35 12.71 -20.10
N SER A 137 0.58 13.46 -20.68
CA SER A 137 2.03 13.26 -20.54
C SER A 137 2.55 13.42 -19.11
N GLU A 138 1.96 14.31 -18.30
CA GLU A 138 2.30 14.45 -16.88
C GLU A 138 1.65 13.35 -16.03
N SER A 139 0.40 13.01 -16.33
CA SER A 139 -0.38 12.05 -15.52
C SER A 139 0.06 10.60 -15.73
N LEU A 140 0.50 10.23 -16.93
CA LEU A 140 0.84 8.85 -17.28
C LEU A 140 1.96 8.24 -16.41
N PRO A 141 3.12 8.90 -16.20
CA PRO A 141 4.14 8.37 -15.29
C PRO A 141 3.65 8.29 -13.84
N LEU A 142 2.82 9.24 -13.38
CA LEU A 142 2.24 9.22 -12.03
C LEU A 142 1.25 8.06 -11.85
N TRP A 143 0.45 7.73 -12.86
CA TRP A 143 -0.44 6.57 -12.84
C TRP A 143 0.33 5.25 -12.76
N ARG A 144 1.44 5.12 -13.51
CA ARG A 144 2.33 3.95 -13.39
C ARG A 144 2.93 3.84 -12.00
N GLN A 145 3.37 4.96 -11.43
CA GLN A 145 3.90 4.99 -10.06
C GLN A 145 2.84 4.60 -9.01
N ARG A 146 1.62 5.12 -9.13
CA ARG A 146 0.50 4.76 -8.25
C ARG A 146 0.24 3.26 -8.26
N VAL A 147 0.21 2.65 -9.45
CA VAL A 147 0.03 1.21 -9.62
C VAL A 147 1.15 0.44 -8.92
N ALA A 148 2.41 0.80 -9.15
CA ALA A 148 3.54 0.14 -8.49
C ALA A 148 3.45 0.20 -6.94
N LEU A 149 3.06 1.37 -6.39
CA LEU A 149 2.86 1.52 -4.93
C LEU A 149 1.71 0.66 -4.40
N LEU A 150 0.61 0.52 -5.16
CA LEU A 150 -0.51 -0.35 -4.77
C LEU A 150 -0.11 -1.84 -4.83
N GLU A 151 0.73 -2.23 -5.78
CA GLU A 151 1.30 -3.58 -5.87
C GLU A 151 2.26 -3.87 -4.70
N ASP A 152 3.11 -2.91 -4.32
CA ASP A 152 3.96 -3.04 -3.14
C ASP A 152 3.13 -3.18 -1.86
N LEU A 153 2.05 -2.39 -1.74
CA LEU A 153 1.13 -2.45 -0.61
C LEU A 153 0.41 -3.81 -0.57
N ALA A 154 -0.02 -4.32 -1.72
CA ALA A 154 -0.57 -5.67 -1.88
C ALA A 154 0.40 -6.75 -1.37
N ALA A 155 1.67 -6.66 -1.78
CA ALA A 155 2.70 -7.60 -1.36
C ALA A 155 2.86 -7.62 0.17
N VAL A 156 3.02 -6.45 0.79
CA VAL A 156 3.17 -6.31 2.25
C VAL A 156 1.96 -6.86 3.01
N ARG A 157 0.74 -6.66 2.50
CA ARG A 157 -0.49 -7.19 3.13
C ARG A 157 -0.67 -8.71 2.92
N SER A 158 -0.08 -9.29 1.88
CA SER A 158 -0.21 -10.71 1.57
C SER A 158 0.81 -11.62 2.28
N GLU A 159 1.97 -11.10 2.71
CA GLU A 159 3.00 -11.84 3.47
C GLU A 159 2.51 -12.63 4.69
N PRO A 160 1.68 -12.08 5.61
CA PRO A 160 1.22 -12.84 6.77
C PRO A 160 0.36 -14.05 6.38
N PHE A 161 -0.37 -13.98 5.25
CA PHE A 161 -1.19 -15.08 4.78
C PHE A 161 -0.35 -16.26 4.26
N THR A 162 0.75 -15.98 3.56
CA THR A 162 1.65 -17.03 3.05
C THR A 162 2.38 -17.75 4.20
N LEU A 163 2.83 -17.01 5.22
CA LEU A 163 3.47 -17.60 6.40
C LEU A 163 2.50 -18.45 7.24
N ALA A 164 1.25 -18.00 7.41
CA ALA A 164 0.23 -18.75 8.12
C ALA A 164 -0.12 -20.06 7.40
N ALA A 165 -0.29 -20.01 6.08
CA ALA A 165 -0.55 -21.19 5.26
C ALA A 165 0.61 -22.20 5.28
N GLU A 166 1.86 -21.74 5.26
CA GLU A 166 3.05 -22.59 5.35
C GLU A 166 3.20 -23.25 6.74
N SER A 167 2.92 -22.48 7.80
CA SER A 167 2.94 -22.98 9.18
C SER A 167 1.89 -24.07 9.38
N ALA A 168 0.67 -23.87 8.87
CA ALA A 168 -0.40 -24.86 8.93
C ALA A 168 -0.07 -26.14 8.15
N ARG A 169 0.56 -26.01 6.98
CA ARG A 169 0.99 -27.16 6.16
C ARG A 169 2.09 -27.97 6.86
N THR A 170 3.05 -27.29 7.49
CA THR A 170 4.15 -27.92 8.24
C THR A 170 3.62 -28.65 9.48
N ALA A 171 2.68 -28.04 10.22
CA ALA A 171 2.03 -28.68 11.37
C ALA A 171 1.26 -29.95 10.98
N ALA A 172 0.56 -29.94 9.84
CA ALA A 172 -0.15 -31.11 9.33
C ALA A 172 0.79 -32.23 8.83
N ALA A 173 1.99 -31.87 8.35
CA ALA A 173 3.00 -32.81 7.85
C ALA A 173 3.84 -33.48 8.95
N THR A 174 3.68 -33.06 10.22
CA THR A 174 4.40 -33.63 11.36
C THR A 174 3.45 -34.50 12.19
N PRO A 175 3.16 -35.75 11.78
CA PRO A 175 2.39 -36.66 12.61
C PRO A 175 3.21 -36.99 13.87
N THR A 176 2.61 -36.73 15.03
CA THR A 176 3.13 -37.12 16.33
C THR A 176 3.16 -38.65 16.41
N LEU A 177 4.35 -39.23 16.54
CA LEU A 177 4.59 -40.63 16.91
C LEU A 177 4.80 -40.73 18.42
#